data_AF-A0AAV2HIY3-F1
#
_entry.id   AF-A0AAV2HIY3-F1
#
_cell.length_a   1.000
_cell.length_b   1.000
_cell.length_c   1.000
_cell.angle_alpha   90.00
_cell.angle_beta   90.00
_cell.angle_gamma   90.00
#
_symmetry.space_group_name_H-M   'P 1'
#
loop_
_entity.id
_entity.type
_entity.pdbx_description
1 polymer ?
#
loop_
_entity_poly.entity_id
_entity_poly.type
_entity_poly.pdbx_seq_one_letter_code
_entity_poly.pdbx_strand_id
1 'polypeptide(L)'
;MSKNATTLVQCNATSCSGDQGYSGLVTVNDTNLTVSMTIESVQGKDESMWTCHVDFGEESKEAKATCLLFIFVPPEKPVCDHTLNESHVLITCSTAKVYPKATCRWNASSVPKVRSRSYSHPVSKDPVFIFNTTCTAVFPVTNQTE
;
A
#
# COMPACT_ATOMS: atom_id res chain seq x y z
N MET A 1 9.79 16.13 -48.28
CA MET A 1 9.21 17.02 -47.24
C MET A 1 8.89 16.14 -46.04
N SER A 2 9.73 16.16 -45.01
CA SER A 2 9.51 15.36 -43.80
C SER A 2 8.40 16.02 -42.98
N LYS A 3 7.25 15.37 -42.84
CA LYS A 3 6.23 15.81 -41.88
C LYS A 3 6.81 15.52 -40.49
N ASN A 4 7.14 16.56 -39.74
CA ASN A 4 7.36 16.44 -38.30
C ASN A 4 6.03 16.00 -37.68
N ALA A 5 5.80 14.69 -37.60
CA ALA A 5 4.73 14.12 -36.81
C ALA A 5 5.13 14.26 -35.34
N THR A 6 4.61 15.28 -34.67
CA THR A 6 4.83 15.49 -33.25
C THR A 6 4.01 14.44 -32.49
N THR A 7 4.65 13.37 -32.02
CA THR A 7 4.00 12.41 -31.12
C THR A 7 3.78 13.08 -29.77
N LEU A 8 2.53 13.22 -29.35
CA LEU A 8 2.17 13.72 -28.03
C LEU A 8 1.95 12.53 -27.10
N VAL A 9 2.59 12.57 -25.94
CA VAL A 9 2.47 11.54 -24.92
C VAL A 9 2.01 12.20 -23.64
N GLN A 10 0.89 11.74 -23.09
CA GLN A 10 0.33 12.23 -21.85
C GLN A 10 -0.05 11.07 -20.95
N CYS A 11 0.65 10.92 -19.83
CA CYS A 11 0.28 9.95 -18.80
C CYS A 11 -0.29 10.69 -17.58
N ASN A 12 -1.52 10.34 -17.18
CA ASN A 12 -2.22 10.94 -16.04
C ASN A 12 -2.74 9.83 -15.11
N ALA A 13 -2.74 10.09 -13.80
CA ALA A 13 -3.50 9.29 -12.84
C ALA A 13 -4.97 9.71 -12.85
N THR A 14 -5.90 8.76 -12.85
CA THR A 14 -7.34 9.03 -12.92
C THR A 14 -7.87 9.73 -11.66
N SER A 15 -7.07 9.84 -10.59
CA SER A 15 -7.41 10.52 -9.34
C SER A 15 -6.58 11.78 -9.02
N CYS A 16 -5.64 12.19 -9.87
CA CYS A 16 -4.80 13.36 -9.60
C CYS A 16 -5.36 14.61 -10.27
N SER A 17 -6.24 15.34 -9.57
CA SER A 17 -6.50 16.74 -9.86
C SER A 17 -5.42 17.60 -9.18
N GLY A 18 -4.27 17.75 -9.82
CA GLY A 18 -3.24 18.72 -9.41
C GLY A 18 -1.82 18.33 -9.84
N ASP A 19 -1.13 19.24 -10.51
CA ASP A 19 0.29 19.18 -10.85
C ASP A 19 1.14 18.77 -9.64
N GLN A 20 1.67 17.55 -9.65
CA GLN A 20 2.56 17.03 -8.62
C GLN A 20 3.66 16.17 -9.25
N GLY A 21 4.74 16.79 -9.74
CA GLY A 21 6.08 16.18 -9.77
C GLY A 21 6.30 14.87 -10.54
N TYR A 22 5.44 14.47 -11.47
CA TYR A 22 5.67 13.28 -12.29
C TYR A 22 6.61 13.61 -13.46
N SER A 23 7.71 12.87 -13.59
CA SER A 23 8.64 13.00 -14.71
C SER A 23 8.42 11.86 -15.70
N GLY A 24 8.07 12.19 -16.94
CA GLY A 24 7.99 11.24 -18.05
C GLY A 24 9.23 11.35 -18.94
N LEU A 25 9.76 10.20 -19.36
CA LEU A 25 10.79 10.11 -20.39
C LEU A 25 10.23 9.33 -21.59
N VAL A 26 10.22 10.00 -22.75
CA VAL A 26 9.78 9.43 -24.03
C VAL A 26 11.01 9.07 -24.84
N THR A 27 11.16 7.78 -25.15
CA THR A 27 12.22 7.29 -26.03
C THR A 27 11.58 6.78 -27.32
N VAL A 28 11.96 7.40 -28.44
CA VAL A 28 11.53 6.99 -29.77
C VAL A 28 12.70 6.31 -30.46
N ASN A 29 12.57 5.02 -30.76
CA ASN A 29 13.47 4.33 -31.68
C ASN A 29 12.74 4.09 -33.01
N ASP A 30 13.47 3.95 -34.12
CA ASP A 30 12.96 3.92 -35.51
C ASP A 30 11.83 2.90 -35.79
N THR A 31 11.58 1.94 -34.90
CA THR A 31 10.51 0.93 -35.02
C THR A 31 9.60 0.81 -33.80
N ASN A 32 9.98 1.36 -32.63
CA ASN A 32 9.24 1.20 -31.39
C ASN A 32 9.24 2.51 -30.59
N LEU A 33 8.04 2.96 -30.21
CA LEU A 33 7.87 4.02 -29.22
C LEU A 33 7.85 3.39 -27.83
N THR A 34 8.78 3.79 -26.96
CA THR A 34 8.75 3.41 -25.54
C THR A 34 8.49 4.65 -24.70
N VAL A 35 7.39 4.63 -23.96
CA VAL A 35 7.06 5.66 -22.98
C VAL A 35 7.31 5.11 -21.60
N SER A 36 8.12 5.83 -20.82
CA SER A 36 8.38 5.51 -19.41
C SER A 36 8.03 6.70 -18.53
N MET A 37 7.47 6.43 -17.36
CA MET A 37 7.20 7.45 -16.35
C MET A 37 7.80 6.99 -15.04
N THR A 38 8.48 7.91 -14.36
CA THR A 38 9.16 7.64 -13.10
C THR A 38 8.53 8.48 -12.00
N ILE A 39 8.28 7.83 -10.86
CA ILE A 39 7.80 8.46 -9.63
C ILE A 39 8.95 8.34 -8.61
N GLU A 40 9.67 9.44 -8.37
CA GLU A 40 10.89 9.41 -7.56
C GLU A 40 10.63 9.12 -6.06
N SER A 41 9.50 9.60 -5.54
CA SER A 41 9.12 9.43 -4.14
C SER A 41 7.65 9.03 -4.04
N VAL A 42 7.39 7.73 -4.17
CA VAL A 42 6.04 7.14 -4.09
C VAL A 42 5.39 7.45 -2.75
N GLN A 43 4.21 8.05 -2.78
CA GLN A 43 3.37 8.40 -1.62
C GLN A 43 2.02 7.70 -1.73
N GLY A 44 1.34 7.49 -0.61
CA GLY A 44 0.04 6.79 -0.61
C GLY A 44 -1.04 7.38 -1.54
N LYS A 45 -0.93 8.65 -1.93
CA LYS A 45 -1.82 9.30 -2.91
C LYS A 45 -1.58 8.87 -4.36
N ASP A 46 -0.43 8.26 -4.67
CA ASP A 46 -0.08 7.78 -6.00
C ASP A 46 -0.75 6.43 -6.32
N GLU A 47 -1.33 5.77 -5.31
CA GLU A 47 -2.17 4.58 -5.50
C GLU A 47 -3.40 4.96 -6.31
N SER A 48 -3.38 4.58 -7.57
CA SER A 48 -4.40 4.95 -8.54
C SER A 48 -4.33 4.08 -9.77
N MET A 49 -5.38 4.17 -10.59
CA MET A 49 -5.31 3.76 -11.98
C MET A 49 -4.56 4.84 -12.76
N TRP A 50 -3.47 4.47 -13.39
CA TRP A 50 -2.68 5.31 -14.27
C TRP A 50 -3.06 5.03 -15.71
N THR A 51 -3.25 6.07 -16.51
CA THR A 51 -3.54 5.95 -17.93
C THR A 51 -2.51 6.74 -18.73
N CYS A 52 -1.84 6.08 -19.66
CA CYS A 52 -1.00 6.77 -20.63
C CYS A 52 -1.67 6.79 -22.01
N HIS A 53 -1.74 7.99 -22.55
CA HIS A 53 -2.28 8.31 -23.86
C HIS A 53 -1.15 8.70 -24.78
N VAL A 54 -1.11 8.08 -25.96
CA VAL A 54 -0.19 8.45 -27.02
C VAL A 54 -1.02 8.84 -28.24
N ASP A 55 -0.83 10.07 -28.68
CA ASP A 55 -1.40 10.62 -29.91
C ASP A 55 -0.27 10.76 -30.94
N PHE A 56 -0.44 10.08 -32.07
CA PHE A 56 0.56 10.05 -33.15
C PHE A 56 0.38 11.20 -34.16
N GLY A 57 -0.62 12.08 -34.01
CA GLY A 57 -0.84 13.24 -34.88
C GLY A 57 -1.26 12.93 -36.32
N GLU A 58 -1.25 11.65 -36.74
CA GLU A 58 -1.94 11.16 -37.93
C GLU A 58 -3.39 10.87 -37.55
N GLU A 59 -4.35 11.40 -38.33
CA GLU A 59 -5.78 11.24 -38.12
C GLU A 59 -6.13 9.82 -37.64
N SER A 60 -6.44 9.70 -36.34
CA SER A 60 -7.00 8.53 -35.63
C SER A 60 -6.10 7.39 -35.14
N LYS A 61 -4.76 7.51 -35.17
CA LYS A 61 -3.94 6.55 -34.40
C LYS A 61 -3.73 7.08 -33.00
N GLU A 62 -4.51 6.55 -32.05
CA GLU A 62 -4.29 6.71 -30.61
C GLU A 62 -3.93 5.36 -30.00
N ALA A 63 -3.00 5.36 -29.03
CA ALA A 63 -2.77 4.23 -28.15
C ALA A 63 -3.06 4.62 -26.71
N LYS A 64 -3.67 3.71 -25.95
CA LYS A 64 -3.98 3.89 -24.53
C LYS A 64 -3.49 2.67 -23.77
N ALA A 65 -2.73 2.93 -22.71
CA ALA A 65 -2.29 1.90 -21.77
C ALA A 65 -2.74 2.28 -20.37
N THR A 66 -3.17 1.30 -19.59
CA THR A 66 -3.56 1.51 -18.18
C THR A 66 -2.73 0.63 -17.26
N CYS A 67 -2.44 1.13 -16.07
CA CYS A 67 -1.69 0.41 -15.03
C CYS A 67 -2.28 0.75 -13.67
N LEU A 68 -2.59 -0.26 -12.85
CA LEU A 68 -3.00 -0.03 -11.47
C LEU A 68 -1.76 -0.04 -10.58
N LEU A 69 -1.44 1.09 -9.97
CA LEU A 69 -0.35 1.20 -9.00
C LEU A 69 -0.89 0.91 -7.61
N PHE A 70 -0.41 -0.18 -7.00
CA PHE A 70 -0.66 -0.49 -5.60
C PHE A 70 0.53 -0.09 -4.74
N ILE A 71 0.25 0.47 -3.57
CA ILE A 71 1.27 0.90 -2.63
C ILE A 71 1.22 0.02 -1.38
N PHE A 72 2.40 -0.27 -0.86
CA PHE A 72 2.56 -1.00 0.39
C PHE A 72 3.48 -0.22 1.31
N VAL A 73 3.03 0.00 2.54
CA VAL A 73 3.84 0.60 3.60
C VAL A 73 4.08 -0.47 4.65
N PRO A 74 5.32 -0.94 4.83
CA PRO A 74 5.63 -1.95 5.82
C PRO A 74 5.36 -1.40 7.23
N PRO A 75 4.80 -2.21 8.14
CA PRO A 75 4.55 -1.79 9.51
C PRO A 75 5.86 -1.47 10.23
N GLU A 76 5.78 -0.61 11.25
CA GLU A 76 6.84 -0.52 12.26
C GLU A 76 6.99 -1.84 13.03
N LYS A 77 8.10 -2.01 13.76
CA LYS A 77 8.29 -3.19 14.60
C LYS A 77 7.16 -3.26 15.64
N PRO A 78 6.42 -4.38 15.76
CA PRO A 78 5.34 -4.47 16.72
C PRO A 78 5.89 -4.43 18.16
N VAL A 79 5.19 -3.70 19.02
CA VAL A 79 5.45 -3.61 20.46
C VAL A 79 4.36 -4.39 21.18
N CYS A 80 4.78 -5.36 22.00
CA CYS A 80 3.87 -6.20 22.77
C CYS A 80 4.03 -5.95 24.26
N ASP A 81 2.90 -5.88 24.95
CA ASP A 81 2.81 -5.81 26.40
C ASP A 81 1.90 -6.94 26.91
N HIS A 82 2.03 -7.27 28.18
CA HIS A 82 1.22 -8.30 28.81
C HIS A 82 0.78 -7.89 30.22
N THR A 83 -0.45 -8.26 30.56
CA THR A 83 -0.96 -8.15 31.93
C THR A 83 -1.37 -9.53 32.43
N LEU A 84 -0.97 -9.84 33.66
CA LEU A 84 -1.38 -11.05 34.35
C LEU A 84 -2.51 -10.74 35.31
N ASN A 85 -3.54 -11.58 35.27
CA ASN A 85 -4.57 -11.69 36.27
C ASN A 85 -4.59 -13.16 36.77
N GLU A 86 -5.20 -13.42 37.93
CA GLU A 86 -5.29 -14.74 38.55
C GLU A 86 -5.88 -15.82 37.63
N SER A 87 -6.70 -15.43 36.65
CA SER A 87 -7.39 -16.35 35.73
C SER A 87 -6.87 -16.32 34.29
N HIS A 88 -6.15 -15.28 33.87
CA HIS A 88 -5.73 -15.12 32.48
C HIS A 88 -4.52 -14.19 32.31
N VAL A 89 -3.77 -14.45 31.25
CA VAL A 89 -2.76 -13.55 30.69
C VAL A 89 -3.38 -12.84 29.48
N LEU A 90 -3.36 -11.52 29.49
CA LEU A 90 -3.74 -10.68 28.36
C LEU A 90 -2.47 -10.21 27.66
N ILE A 91 -2.29 -10.57 26.39
CA ILE A 91 -1.19 -10.05 25.57
C ILE A 91 -1.76 -9.07 24.56
N THR A 92 -1.22 -7.86 24.52
CA THR A 92 -1.59 -6.82 23.56
C THR A 92 -0.37 -6.44 22.75
N CYS A 93 -0.42 -6.67 21.44
CA CYS A 93 0.59 -6.20 20.50
C CYS A 93 0.02 -5.06 19.66
N SER A 94 0.82 -4.03 19.45
CA SER A 94 0.46 -2.88 18.62
C SER A 94 1.55 -2.62 17.59
N THR A 95 1.13 -2.21 16.40
CA THR A 95 2.01 -1.74 15.33
C THR A 95 1.41 -0.52 14.67
N ALA A 96 2.27 0.37 14.21
CA ALA A 96 1.88 1.58 13.50
C ALA A 96 2.36 1.54 12.05
N LYS A 97 1.89 2.53 11.29
CA LYS A 97 2.38 2.85 9.96
C LYS A 97 2.21 1.78 8.89
N VAL A 98 1.10 1.05 8.89
CA VAL A 98 0.87 -0.04 7.93
C VAL A 98 -0.16 0.29 6.86
N TYR A 99 0.13 -0.10 5.61
CA TYR A 99 -0.81 -0.08 4.51
C TYR A 99 -0.54 -1.24 3.52
N PRO A 100 -1.57 -1.97 3.05
CA PRO A 100 -2.96 -1.89 3.48
C PRO A 100 -3.15 -2.33 4.93
N LYS A 101 -4.38 -2.30 5.41
CA LYS A 101 -4.77 -2.71 6.76
C LYS A 101 -4.15 -4.06 7.17
N ALA A 102 -3.33 -4.07 8.22
CA ALA A 102 -2.67 -5.29 8.67
C ALA A 102 -3.65 -6.29 9.29
N THR A 103 -3.31 -7.57 9.14
CA THR A 103 -3.98 -8.70 9.78
C THR A 103 -3.08 -9.30 10.85
N CYS A 104 -3.63 -9.57 12.02
CA CYS A 104 -2.88 -10.18 13.11
C CYS A 104 -3.05 -11.69 13.19
N ARG A 105 -1.93 -12.38 13.37
CA ARG A 105 -1.89 -13.82 13.51
C ARG A 105 -1.08 -14.20 14.74
N TRP A 106 -1.76 -14.69 15.76
CA TRP A 106 -1.12 -15.27 16.94
C TRP A 106 -0.80 -16.74 16.69
N ASN A 107 0.47 -17.09 16.88
CA ASN A 107 0.94 -18.47 16.94
C ASN A 107 1.29 -18.78 18.40
N ALA A 108 0.51 -19.63 19.05
CA ALA A 108 0.77 -20.11 20.40
C ALA A 108 1.27 -21.55 20.29
N SER A 109 2.57 -21.74 20.55
CA SER A 109 3.26 -23.03 20.44
C SER A 109 2.96 -23.97 21.60
N SER A 110 2.27 -23.51 22.66
CA SER A 110 2.00 -24.26 23.88
C SER A 110 0.57 -24.03 24.40
N VAL A 111 0.04 -25.00 25.14
CA VAL A 111 -1.14 -24.84 26.00
C VAL A 111 -0.78 -23.74 27.01
N PRO A 112 -1.62 -22.71 27.18
CA PRO A 112 -3.06 -22.69 26.93
C PRO A 112 -3.51 -22.18 25.55
N LYS A 113 -4.62 -22.76 25.03
CA LYS A 113 -5.27 -22.27 23.80
C LYS A 113 -5.78 -20.85 24.00
N VAL A 114 -5.63 -20.00 22.98
CA VAL A 114 -6.17 -18.63 22.98
C VAL A 114 -7.68 -18.68 23.21
N ARG A 115 -8.15 -18.02 24.27
CA ARG A 115 -9.57 -17.95 24.66
C ARG A 115 -10.36 -16.99 23.77
N SER A 116 -9.78 -15.85 23.44
CA SER A 116 -10.41 -14.86 22.55
C SER A 116 -9.36 -13.99 21.86
N ARG A 117 -9.72 -13.43 20.70
CA ARG A 117 -8.90 -12.50 19.91
C ARG A 117 -9.73 -11.29 19.54
N SER A 118 -9.14 -10.12 19.61
CA SER A 118 -9.74 -8.88 19.09
C SER A 118 -8.70 -8.06 18.33
N TYR A 119 -9.20 -7.28 17.38
CA TYR A 119 -8.39 -6.42 16.52
C TYR A 119 -9.07 -5.07 16.36
N SER A 120 -8.29 -4.00 16.42
CA SER A 120 -8.80 -2.66 16.18
C SER A 120 -7.84 -1.88 15.29
N HIS A 121 -8.42 -1.07 14.42
CA HIS A 121 -7.69 -0.22 13.48
C HIS A 121 -8.09 1.23 13.70
N PRO A 122 -7.56 1.90 14.73
CA PRO A 122 -7.79 3.33 14.87
C PRO A 122 -7.23 4.03 13.64
N VAL A 123 -8.08 4.86 13.01
CA VAL A 123 -7.71 5.65 11.83
C VAL A 123 -6.59 6.61 12.23
N SER A 124 -5.46 6.56 11.55
CA SER A 124 -4.40 7.56 11.76
C SER A 124 -4.92 8.95 11.37
N LYS A 125 -4.51 9.98 12.11
CA LYS A 125 -4.80 11.38 11.76
C LYS A 125 -3.94 11.90 10.60
N ASP A 126 -3.02 11.07 10.10
CA ASP A 126 -2.19 11.43 8.94
C ASP A 126 -3.02 11.45 7.65
N PRO A 127 -2.72 12.38 6.72
CA PRO A 127 -3.38 12.47 5.41
C PRO A 127 -3.05 11.29 4.49
N VAL A 128 -2.09 10.44 4.88
CA VAL A 128 -1.72 9.21 4.17
C VAL A 128 -2.55 8.07 4.78
N PHE A 129 -3.14 7.20 3.94
CA PHE A 129 -4.01 6.06 4.30
C PHE A 129 -3.35 5.01 5.20
N ILE A 130 -2.84 5.42 6.35
CA ILE A 130 -1.97 4.61 7.19
C ILE A 130 -2.77 4.13 8.38
N PHE A 131 -2.71 2.83 8.66
CA PHE A 131 -3.41 2.24 9.78
C PHE A 131 -2.47 2.01 10.96
N ASN A 132 -3.01 2.23 12.16
CA ASN A 132 -2.47 1.62 13.36
C ASN A 132 -3.25 0.32 13.59
N THR A 133 -2.59 -0.72 14.07
CA THR A 133 -3.20 -2.03 14.30
C THR A 133 -2.86 -2.49 15.70
N THR A 134 -3.89 -2.73 16.50
CA THR A 134 -3.76 -3.32 17.84
C THR A 134 -4.43 -4.68 17.86
N CYS A 135 -3.76 -5.63 18.48
CA CYS A 135 -4.14 -7.03 18.49
C CYS A 135 -4.03 -7.55 19.90
N THR A 136 -5.09 -8.19 20.37
CA THR A 136 -5.18 -8.67 21.74
C THR A 136 -5.52 -10.15 21.73
N ALA A 137 -4.81 -10.92 22.57
CA ALA A 137 -5.06 -12.33 22.81
C ALA A 137 -5.17 -12.60 24.30
N VAL A 138 -6.17 -13.38 24.69
CA VAL A 138 -6.39 -13.81 26.08
C VAL A 138 -6.02 -15.28 26.21
N PHE A 139 -5.17 -15.61 27.17
CA PHE A 139 -4.75 -16.97 27.49
C PHE A 139 -5.17 -17.31 28.93
N PRO A 140 -5.85 -18.43 29.21
CA PRO A 140 -6.14 -18.83 30.59
C PRO A 140 -4.87 -19.21 31.35
N VAL A 141 -4.78 -18.90 32.65
CA VAL A 141 -3.71 -19.43 33.50
C VAL A 141 -4.05 -20.88 33.81
N THR A 142 -3.34 -21.84 33.22
CA THR A 142 -3.42 -23.23 33.66
C THR A 142 -2.54 -23.36 34.89
N ASN A 143 -3.13 -23.59 36.07
CA ASN A 143 -2.37 -24.05 37.23
C ASN A 143 -1.67 -25.35 36.81
N GLN A 144 -0.35 -25.30 36.68
CA GLN A 144 0.45 -26.52 36.66
C GLN A 144 0.44 -27.05 38.09
N THR A 145 -0.55 -27.89 38.41
CA THR A 145 -0.41 -28.84 39.52
C THR A 145 0.57 -29.90 39.05
N GLU A 146 1.80 -29.77 39.55
CA GLU A 146 2.86 -30.77 39.57
C GLU A 146 2.41 -32.06 40.28
#